data_AF-A0A351L0F9-F1
#
_entry.id   AF-A0A351L0F9-F1
#
_cell.length_a   1.000
_cell.length_b   1.000
_cell.length_c   1.000
_cell.angle_alpha   90.00
_cell.angle_beta   90.00
_cell.angle_gamma   90.00
#
_symmetry.space_group_name_H-M   'P 1'
#
loop_
_entity.id
_entity.type
_entity.pdbx_description
1 polymer ?
#
loop_
_entity_poly.entity_id
_entity_poly.type
_entity_poly.pdbx_seq_one_letter_code
_entity_poly.pdbx_strand_id
1 'polypeptide(L)' 'PTVFVYQLIDGQYQVQAFKGSDRIISPTFPELQITVEQVVNSSQMGKL' A
#
# COMPACT_ATOMS: atom_id res chain seq x y z
N PRO A 1 10.31 2.42 3.68
CA PRO A 1 9.14 1.62 4.13
C PRO A 1 8.49 0.89 2.94
N THR A 2 7.86 -0.26 3.16
CA THR A 2 7.17 -1.03 2.12
C THR A 2 5.73 -1.28 2.56
N VAL A 3 4.78 -1.08 1.66
CA VAL A 3 3.38 -1.47 1.86
C VAL A 3 3.12 -2.73 1.05
N PHE A 4 2.55 -3.75 1.70
CA PHE A 4 2.10 -4.98 1.06
C PHE A 4 0.57 -5.00 1.04
N VAL A 5 -0.02 -5.09 -0.16
CA VAL A 5 -1.46 -5.30 -0.32
C VAL A 5 -1.68 -6.77 -0.61
N TYR A 6 -2.51 -7.42 0.21
CA TYR A 6 -2.89 -8.81 0.03
C TYR A 6 -4.31 -8.88 -0.52
N GLN A 7 -4.51 -9.68 -1.57
CA GLN A 7 -5.81 -9.96 -2.14
C GLN A 7 -6.09 -11.46 -2.06
N LEU A 8 -7.29 -11.82 -1.62
CA LEU A 8 -7.78 -13.20 -1.67
C LEU A 8 -8.35 -13.48 -3.07
N ILE A 9 -7.68 -14.33 -3.84
CA ILE A 9 -8.10 -14.77 -5.18
C ILE A 9 -8.11 -16.29 -5.19
N ASP A 10 -9.23 -16.91 -5.58
CA ASP A 10 -9.40 -18.37 -5.66
C ASP A 10 -8.94 -19.10 -4.39
N GLY A 11 -9.29 -18.55 -3.22
CA GLY A 11 -8.95 -19.12 -1.91
C GLY A 11 -7.47 -18.93 -1.49
N GLN A 12 -6.68 -18.20 -2.27
CA GLN A 12 -5.26 -17.95 -1.99
C GLN A 12 -4.95 -16.46 -1.88
N TYR A 13 -4.09 -16.11 -0.93
CA TYR A 13 -3.59 -14.74 -0.80
C TYR A 13 -2.48 -14.47 -1.81
N GLN A 14 -2.72 -13.54 -2.73
CA GLN A 14 -1.70 -12.94 -3.58
C GLN A 14 -1.23 -11.61 -2.99
N VAL A 15 0.04 -11.29 -3.16
CA VAL A 15 0.66 -10.09 -2.58
C VAL A 15 1.23 -9.17 -3.66
N GLN A 16 1.04 -7.87 -3.47
CA GLN A 16 1.71 -6.83 -4.26
C GLN A 16 2.42 -5.86 -3.32
N ALA A 17 3.66 -5.50 -3.64
CA ALA A 17 4.49 -4.62 -2.83
C ALA A 17 4.64 -3.25 -3.50
N PHE A 18 4.55 -2.19 -2.70
CA PHE A 18 4.68 -0.79 -3.12
C PHE A 18 5.69 -0.06 -2.24
N LYS A 19 6.44 0.89 -2.79
CA LYS A 19 7.46 1.68 -2.09
C LYS A 19 7.53 3.11 -2.59
N GLY A 20 8.07 4.02 -1.77
CA GLY A 20 8.36 5.40 -2.19
C GLY A 20 7.13 6.12 -2.76
N SER A 21 7.24 6.61 -3.98
CA SER A 21 6.18 7.32 -4.68
C SER A 21 5.12 6.42 -5.34
N ASP A 22 5.23 5.09 -5.22
CA ASP A 22 4.24 4.16 -5.76
C ASP A 22 2.84 4.45 -5.20
N ARG A 23 1.83 4.54 -6.07
CA ARG A 23 0.42 4.58 -5.67
C ARG A 23 0.01 3.18 -5.19
N ILE A 24 -0.58 3.13 -3.99
CA ILE A 24 -1.10 1.89 -3.43
C ILE A 24 -2.36 1.50 -4.21
N ILE A 25 -2.34 0.35 -4.88
CA ILE A 25 -3.50 -0.18 -5.60
C ILE A 25 -4.24 -1.16 -4.71
N SER A 26 -5.53 -0.89 -4.46
CA SER A 26 -6.43 -1.78 -3.72
C SER A 26 -7.64 -2.14 -4.59
N PRO A 27 -7.87 -3.42 -4.89
CA PRO A 27 -9.09 -3.86 -5.57
C PRO A 27 -10.36 -3.55 -4.77
N THR A 28 -10.28 -3.52 -3.43
CA THR A 28 -11.40 -3.19 -2.54
C THR A 28 -11.73 -1.70 -2.53
N PHE A 29 -10.72 -0.84 -2.75
CA PHE A 29 -10.86 0.62 -2.80
C PHE A 29 -10.19 1.18 -4.06
N PRO A 30 -10.79 1.02 -5.25
CA PRO A 30 -10.17 1.42 -6.53
C PRO A 30 -9.85 2.92 -6.62
N GLU A 31 -10.62 3.74 -5.93
CA GLU A 31 -10.48 5.19 -5.82
C GLU A 31 -9.42 5.65 -4.81
N LEU A 32 -8.70 4.73 -4.17
CA LEU A 32 -7.60 5.09 -3.28
C LEU A 32 -6.47 5.77 -4.08
N GLN A 33 -6.24 7.05 -3.79
CA GLN A 33 -5.24 7.88 -4.45
C GLN A 33 -4.14 8.31 -3.46
N ILE A 34 -3.54 7.34 -2.78
CA ILE A 34 -2.49 7.57 -1.77
C ILE A 34 -1.19 6.84 -2.18
N THR A 35 -0.05 7.49 -2.00
CA THR A 35 1.29 6.89 -2.20
C THR A 35 1.89 6.36 -0.89
N VAL A 36 2.89 5.49 -0.98
CA VAL A 36 3.60 4.98 0.21
C VAL A 36 4.26 6.11 0.98
N GLU A 37 4.89 7.07 0.30
CA GLU A 37 5.45 8.27 0.91
C GLU A 37 4.42 9.08 1.71
N GLN A 38 3.21 9.27 1.19
CA GLN A 38 2.16 9.97 1.90
C GLN A 38 1.76 9.23 3.19
N VAL A 39 1.63 7.90 3.15
CA VAL A 39 1.39 7.09 4.35
C VAL A 39 2.51 7.28 5.37
N VAL A 40 3.77 7.24 4.92
CA VAL A 40 4.94 7.39 5.80
C VAL A 40 5.00 8.79 6.41
N ASN A 41 4.81 9.84 5.60
CA ASN A 41 4.89 11.23 6.03
C ASN A 41 3.74 11.61 6.98
N SER A 42 2.56 11.02 6.80
CA SER A 42 1.42 11.20 7.72
C SER A 42 1.53 10.32 8.98
N SER A 43 2.43 9.34 9.00
CA SER A 43 2.71 8.51 10.16
C SER A 43 3.84 9.11 11.03
N GLN A 44 4.03 8.58 12.24
CA GLN A 44 5.22 8.92 13.02
C GLN A 44 6.50 8.23 12.50
N MET A 45 6.42 7.39 11.45
CA MET A 45 7.59 6.67 10.91
C MET A 45 8.57 7.58 10.18
N GLY A 46 8.13 8.71 9.62
CA GLY A 46 9.02 9.65 8.93
C GLY A 46 9.97 10.43 9.86
N LYS A 47 9.86 10.24 11.18
CA LYS A 47 10.68 10.92 12.21
C LYS A 47 11.78 10.05 12.82
N LEU A 48 11.94 8.81 12.35
CA LEU A 48 12.96 7.86 12.78
C LEU A 48 14.25 8.01 11.96
#